data_AF-A0AAN8WFS6-F1
#
_entry.id   AF-A0AAN8WFS6-F1
#
_cell.length_a   1.000
_cell.length_b   1.000
_cell.length_c   1.000
_cell.angle_alpha   90.00
_cell.angle_beta   90.00
_cell.angle_gamma   90.00
#
_symmetry.space_group_name_H-M   'P 1'
#
loop_
_entity.id
_entity.type
_entity.pdbx_description
1 polymer ?
#
loop_
_entity_poly.entity_id
_entity_poly.type
_entity_poly.pdbx_seq_one_letter_code
_entity_poly.pdbx_strand_id
1 'polypeptide(L)'
;EYMEVQDERASFAYLDSLWFPLYLKESSKQKVFKWIKQKNIFSKNYVSVPIVCWSHWSLLIFCHFGESIESKSRTPCMLLLDSPRMADPKRLEPKIRKFVLDIYKTEERPEQKKLISRLPLLLPSVPHQSNADECGNFVLYFIKLFVESAPKDFSISEGYPYFMKEDWFEREGFKCFSKKLCRGL
;
A
#
# COMPACT_ATOMS: atom_id res chain seq x y z
N GLU A 1 2.55 -23.40 14.70
CA GLU A 1 1.88 -22.25 15.35
C GLU A 1 2.78 -21.06 15.68
N TYR A 2 3.61 -21.05 16.73
CA TYR A 2 4.41 -19.85 17.10
C TYR A 2 5.41 -19.39 16.02
N MET A 3 6.04 -20.32 15.29
CA MET A 3 6.95 -19.99 14.19
C MET A 3 6.19 -19.56 12.91
N GLU A 4 4.99 -20.08 12.65
CA GLU A 4 4.15 -19.70 11.51
C GLU A 4 3.60 -18.28 11.68
N VAL A 5 3.19 -17.91 12.90
CA VAL A 5 2.72 -16.54 13.21
C VAL A 5 3.85 -15.50 13.11
N GLN A 6 5.10 -15.88 13.38
CA GLN A 6 6.26 -15.01 13.13
C GLN A 6 6.57 -14.87 11.63
N ASP A 7 6.46 -15.95 10.86
CA ASP A 7 6.67 -15.95 9.42
C ASP A 7 5.63 -15.09 8.68
N GLU A 8 4.35 -15.15 9.09
CA GLU A 8 3.30 -14.29 8.56
C GLU A 8 3.57 -12.81 8.79
N ARG A 9 3.98 -12.40 10.01
CA ARG A 9 4.35 -11.01 10.29
C ARG A 9 5.60 -10.55 9.56
N ALA A 10 6.55 -11.47 9.33
CA ALA A 10 7.76 -11.18 8.57
C ALA A 10 7.46 -10.88 7.08
N SER A 11 6.28 -11.27 6.58
CA SER A 11 5.86 -11.03 5.20
C SER A 11 5.30 -9.62 4.94
N PHE A 12 4.99 -8.85 6.00
CA PHE A 12 4.50 -7.48 5.90
C PHE A 12 5.57 -6.46 6.29
N ALA A 13 5.53 -5.30 5.66
CA ALA A 13 6.22 -4.10 6.12
C ALA A 13 5.33 -2.87 5.93
N TYR A 14 5.74 -1.76 6.56
CA TYR A 14 5.12 -0.46 6.33
C TYR A 14 6.20 0.61 6.16
N LEU A 15 5.90 1.60 5.33
CA LEU A 15 6.65 2.84 5.21
C LEU A 15 6.00 3.92 6.06
N ASP A 16 6.81 4.85 6.54
CA ASP A 16 6.30 6.01 7.27
C ASP A 16 5.52 6.93 6.32
N SER A 17 4.41 7.50 6.80
CA SER A 17 3.53 8.38 6.03
C SER A 17 4.21 9.63 5.48
N LEU A 18 5.32 10.06 6.08
CA LEU A 18 6.10 11.21 5.64
C LEU A 18 7.08 10.86 4.51
N TRP A 19 7.38 9.59 4.26
CA TRP A 19 8.43 9.22 3.30
C TRP A 19 8.04 9.54 1.86
N PHE A 20 6.80 9.29 1.45
CA PHE A 20 6.35 9.66 0.11
C PHE A 20 6.34 11.20 -0.10
N PRO A 21 5.76 12.01 0.80
CA PRO A 21 5.88 13.48 0.74
C PRO A 21 7.32 13.99 0.72
N LEU A 22 8.21 13.39 1.51
CA LEU A 22 9.63 13.74 1.54
C LEU A 22 10.33 13.34 0.24
N TYR A 23 9.98 12.20 -0.36
CA TYR A 23 10.51 11.80 -1.67
C TYR A 23 10.16 12.81 -2.77
N LEU A 24 8.97 13.42 -2.71
CA LEU A 24 8.60 14.46 -3.68
C LEU A 24 9.47 15.73 -3.57
N LYS A 25 10.22 15.90 -2.47
CA LYS A 25 11.21 16.97 -2.30
C LYS A 25 12.59 16.46 -2.73
N GLU A 26 13.15 17.04 -3.79
CA GLU A 26 14.45 16.64 -4.35
C GLU A 26 15.56 16.55 -3.28
N SER A 27 15.61 17.51 -2.35
CA SER A 27 16.61 17.57 -1.28
C SER A 27 16.56 16.40 -0.29
N SER A 28 15.45 15.67 -0.21
CA SER A 28 15.23 14.60 0.78
C SER A 28 15.23 13.20 0.17
N LYS A 29 15.28 13.07 -1.16
CA LYS A 29 15.16 11.78 -1.87
C LYS A 29 16.17 10.73 -1.41
N GLN A 30 17.46 11.09 -1.37
CA GLN A 30 18.51 10.15 -0.99
C GLN A 30 18.31 9.60 0.43
N LYS A 31 17.85 10.46 1.36
CA LYS A 31 17.56 10.07 2.73
C LYS A 31 16.38 9.08 2.78
N VAL A 32 15.32 9.37 2.03
CA VAL A 32 14.15 8.48 1.94
C VAL A 32 14.54 7.12 1.38
N PHE A 33 15.33 7.06 0.31
CA PHE A 33 15.76 5.77 -0.24
C PHE A 33 16.63 4.97 0.73
N LYS A 34 17.51 5.62 1.50
CA LYS A 34 18.27 4.94 2.55
C LYS A 34 17.34 4.28 3.57
N TRP A 35 16.28 4.97 3.98
CA TRP A 35 15.30 4.42 4.93
C TRP A 35 14.46 3.29 4.32
N ILE A 36 14.05 3.41 3.06
CA ILE A 36 13.32 2.36 2.34
C ILE A 36 14.18 1.10 2.22
N LYS A 37 15.47 1.25 1.87
CA LYS A 37 16.42 0.14 1.78
C LYS A 37 16.54 -0.62 3.09
N GLN A 38 16.56 0.09 4.23
CA GLN A 38 16.59 -0.53 5.56
C GLN A 38 15.35 -1.37 5.89
N LYS A 39 14.22 -1.16 5.20
CA LYS A 39 13.01 -1.95 5.38
C LYS A 39 13.02 -3.28 4.62
N ASN A 40 14.01 -3.51 3.75
CA ASN A 40 14.14 -4.72 2.92
C ASN A 40 12.83 -5.07 2.20
N ILE A 41 12.18 -4.08 1.58
CA ILE A 41 10.81 -4.21 1.07
C ILE A 41 10.63 -5.31 0.01
N PHE A 42 11.70 -5.65 -0.72
CA PHE A 42 11.70 -6.72 -1.72
C PHE A 42 11.69 -8.12 -1.10
N SER A 43 11.96 -8.26 0.20
CA SER A 43 11.80 -9.54 0.91
C SER A 43 10.38 -9.75 1.45
N LYS A 44 9.48 -8.79 1.22
CA LYS A 44 8.13 -8.76 1.80
C LYS A 44 7.10 -9.11 0.74
N ASN A 45 6.08 -9.86 1.14
CA ASN A 45 4.90 -10.11 0.32
C ASN A 45 4.09 -8.82 0.16
N TYR A 46 3.96 -8.06 1.24
CA TYR A 46 3.15 -6.84 1.26
C TYR A 46 3.84 -5.68 1.95
N VAL A 47 3.74 -4.49 1.36
CA VAL A 47 4.29 -3.26 1.93
C VAL A 47 3.24 -2.18 1.91
N SER A 48 2.77 -1.77 3.08
CA SER A 48 1.85 -0.65 3.22
C SER A 48 2.61 0.67 3.09
N VAL A 49 2.12 1.55 2.23
CA VAL A 49 2.69 2.88 1.96
C VAL A 49 1.58 3.90 2.13
N PRO A 50 1.37 4.44 3.34
CA PRO A 50 0.47 5.56 3.54
C PRO A 50 0.98 6.78 2.76
N ILE A 51 0.12 7.37 1.93
CA ILE A 51 0.44 8.55 1.12
C ILE A 51 -0.38 9.73 1.63
N VAL A 52 0.32 10.79 2.02
CA VAL A 52 -0.27 12.07 2.40
C VAL A 52 0.01 13.10 1.32
N CYS A 53 -0.99 13.53 0.56
CA CYS A 53 -0.82 14.56 -0.45
C CYS A 53 -2.02 15.49 -0.42
N TRP A 54 -1.79 16.80 -0.47
CA TRP A 54 -2.86 17.81 -0.51
C TRP A 54 -3.88 17.67 0.64
N SER A 55 -3.37 17.44 1.86
CA SER A 55 -4.17 17.21 3.07
C SER A 55 -5.08 15.98 3.01
N HIS A 56 -4.82 15.06 2.08
CA HIS A 56 -5.59 13.84 1.89
C HIS A 56 -4.73 12.59 2.08
N TRP A 57 -5.29 11.60 2.77
CA TRP A 57 -4.66 10.31 3.03
C TRP A 57 -5.20 9.24 2.08
N SER A 58 -4.28 8.55 1.41
CA SER A 58 -4.56 7.35 0.61
C SER A 58 -3.60 6.24 1.00
N LEU A 59 -3.93 4.99 0.66
CA LEU A 59 -3.08 3.84 0.95
C LEU A 59 -2.62 3.20 -0.36
N LEU A 60 -1.31 3.20 -0.58
CA LEU A 60 -0.68 2.39 -1.60
C LEU A 60 -0.16 1.10 -0.96
N ILE A 61 -0.39 -0.04 -1.59
CA ILE A 61 0.15 -1.34 -1.15
C ILE A 61 0.97 -1.93 -2.27
N PHE A 62 2.23 -2.23 -1.99
CA PHE A 62 3.07 -3.05 -2.87
C PHE A 62 2.80 -4.51 -2.58
N CYS A 63 2.49 -5.28 -3.62
CA CYS A 63 2.28 -6.72 -3.54
C CYS A 63 3.42 -7.41 -4.30
N HIS A 64 4.10 -8.35 -3.64
CA HIS A 64 5.07 -9.27 -4.22
C HIS A 64 6.20 -8.60 -5.02
N PHE A 65 6.66 -7.41 -4.62
CA PHE A 65 7.68 -6.66 -5.38
C PHE A 65 9.02 -7.38 -5.56
N GLY A 66 9.34 -8.34 -4.68
CA GLY A 66 10.52 -9.19 -4.79
C GLY A 66 10.47 -10.26 -5.86
N GLU A 67 9.26 -10.64 -6.29
CA GLU A 67 9.02 -11.68 -7.29
C GLU A 67 9.37 -11.19 -8.70
N SER A 68 9.54 -12.13 -9.62
CA SER A 68 9.67 -11.79 -11.04
C SER A 68 8.43 -11.04 -11.52
N ILE A 69 8.62 -9.94 -12.26
CA ILE A 69 7.52 -9.15 -12.86
C ILE A 69 6.64 -10.00 -13.78
N GLU A 70 7.17 -11.10 -14.31
CA GLU A 70 6.47 -12.02 -15.21
C GLU A 70 5.79 -13.19 -14.47
N SER A 71 5.89 -13.24 -13.13
CA SER A 71 5.27 -14.28 -12.31
C SER A 71 3.74 -14.25 -12.42
N LYS A 72 3.16 -15.43 -12.71
CA LYS A 72 1.71 -15.62 -12.84
C LYS A 72 1.04 -16.05 -11.54
N SER A 73 1.78 -16.67 -10.62
CA SER A 73 1.25 -17.14 -9.34
C SER A 73 1.30 -16.07 -8.25
N ARG A 74 2.33 -15.23 -8.27
CA ARG A 74 2.53 -14.10 -7.33
C ARG A 74 2.89 -12.87 -8.13
N THR A 75 1.90 -12.28 -8.79
CA THR A 75 2.14 -11.17 -9.72
C THR A 75 2.48 -9.90 -8.96
N PRO A 76 3.64 -9.28 -9.21
CA PRO A 76 3.96 -8.00 -8.60
C PRO A 76 2.96 -6.93 -9.06
N CYS A 77 2.32 -6.25 -8.12
CA CYS A 77 1.37 -5.19 -8.44
C CYS A 77 1.26 -4.14 -7.33
N MET A 78 0.56 -3.06 -7.65
CA MET A 78 0.28 -1.97 -6.74
C MET A 78 -1.23 -1.83 -6.56
N LEU A 79 -1.68 -1.69 -5.33
CA LEU A 79 -3.07 -1.41 -4.99
C LEU A 79 -3.16 0.00 -4.41
N LEU A 80 -3.95 0.88 -5.02
CA LEU A 80 -4.19 2.22 -4.52
C LEU A 80 -5.63 2.32 -3.99
N LEU A 81 -5.75 2.32 -2.67
CA LEU A 81 -7.01 2.42 -1.95
C LEU A 81 -7.25 3.87 -1.56
N ASP A 82 -8.42 4.38 -1.93
CA ASP A 82 -8.79 5.75 -1.68
C ASP A 82 -10.26 5.84 -1.21
N SER A 83 -10.50 6.45 -0.06
CA SER A 83 -11.81 6.49 0.59
C SER A 83 -12.78 7.57 0.08
N PRO A 84 -12.37 8.76 -0.40
CA PRO A 84 -13.32 9.74 -0.90
C PRO A 84 -13.86 9.33 -2.27
N ARG A 85 -15.19 9.38 -2.41
CA ARG A 85 -15.90 9.02 -3.64
C ARG A 85 -15.57 9.92 -4.84
N MET A 86 -15.18 11.17 -4.57
CA MET A 86 -14.87 12.19 -5.58
C MET A 86 -13.37 12.50 -5.69
N ALA A 87 -12.51 11.69 -5.06
CA ALA A 87 -11.08 11.82 -5.30
C ALA A 87 -10.75 11.39 -6.74
N ASP A 88 -9.72 12.02 -7.32
CA ASP A 88 -9.08 11.53 -8.54
C ASP A 88 -7.74 10.88 -8.17
N PRO A 89 -7.75 9.62 -7.68
CA PRO A 89 -6.53 8.91 -7.28
C PRO A 89 -5.53 8.77 -8.42
N LYS A 90 -5.98 8.86 -9.69
CA LYS A 90 -5.09 8.80 -10.87
C LYS A 90 -4.15 10.00 -10.93
N ARG A 91 -4.44 11.12 -10.25
CA ARG A 91 -3.50 12.24 -10.11
C ARG A 91 -2.21 11.85 -9.40
N LEU A 92 -2.24 10.81 -8.57
CA LEU A 92 -1.05 10.28 -7.90
C LEU A 92 -0.26 9.32 -8.78
N GLU A 93 -0.88 8.69 -9.79
CA GLU A 93 -0.26 7.64 -10.58
C GLU A 93 1.11 8.05 -11.16
N PRO A 94 1.29 9.20 -11.84
CA PRO A 94 2.60 9.58 -12.37
C PRO A 94 3.69 9.68 -11.28
N LYS A 95 3.33 10.15 -10.09
CA LYS A 95 4.25 10.27 -8.94
C LYS A 95 4.57 8.89 -8.35
N ILE A 96 3.57 8.03 -8.22
CA ILE A 96 3.73 6.64 -7.75
C ILE A 96 4.63 5.86 -8.71
N ARG A 97 4.38 5.97 -10.02
CA ARG A 97 5.18 5.32 -11.07
C ARG A 97 6.65 5.74 -11.00
N LYS A 98 6.91 7.03 -10.83
CA LYS A 98 8.26 7.57 -10.66
C LYS A 98 8.91 7.07 -9.37
N PHE A 99 8.17 7.08 -8.26
CA PHE A 99 8.63 6.60 -6.96
C PHE A 99 9.06 5.14 -7.01
N VAL A 100 8.22 4.26 -7.57
CA VAL A 100 8.53 2.83 -7.75
C VAL A 100 9.74 2.63 -8.63
N LEU A 101 9.82 3.33 -9.77
CA LEU A 101 10.97 3.23 -10.65
C LEU A 101 12.28 3.64 -9.95
N ASP A 102 12.25 4.72 -9.17
CA ASP A 102 13.43 5.19 -8.45
C ASP A 102 13.82 4.23 -7.31
N ILE A 103 12.86 3.58 -6.65
CA ILE A 103 13.14 2.52 -5.66
C ILE A 103 13.88 1.35 -6.32
N TYR A 104 13.34 0.78 -7.41
CA TYR A 104 13.98 -0.34 -8.12
C TYR A 104 15.41 0.01 -8.56
N LYS A 105 15.61 1.22 -9.11
CA LYS A 105 16.95 1.71 -9.48
C LYS A 105 17.89 1.85 -8.30
N THR A 106 17.43 2.43 -7.19
CA THR A 106 18.27 2.68 -6.02
C THR A 106 18.70 1.36 -5.34
N GLU A 107 17.89 0.33 -5.51
CA GLU A 107 18.16 -1.03 -5.01
C GLU A 107 18.89 -1.88 -6.04
N GLU A 108 19.35 -1.28 -7.15
CA GLU A 108 20.15 -1.91 -8.22
C GLU A 108 19.51 -3.20 -8.75
N ARG A 109 18.18 -3.20 -8.79
CA ARG A 109 17.37 -4.35 -9.22
C ARG A 109 17.58 -4.64 -10.71
N PRO A 110 17.77 -5.91 -11.12
CA PRO A 110 18.04 -6.28 -12.51
C PRO A 110 16.86 -6.08 -13.47
N GLU A 111 15.66 -5.87 -12.94
CA GLU A 111 14.42 -5.72 -13.69
C GLU A 111 14.47 -4.53 -14.67
N GLN A 112 14.04 -4.76 -15.90
CA GLN A 112 14.08 -3.74 -16.94
C GLN A 112 13.11 -2.60 -16.62
N LYS A 113 13.55 -1.35 -16.80
CA LYS A 113 12.73 -0.13 -16.66
C LYS A 113 11.37 -0.22 -17.36
N LYS A 114 11.32 -0.84 -18.55
CA LYS A 114 10.08 -1.02 -19.34
C LYS A 114 9.07 -1.93 -18.61
N LEU A 115 9.54 -3.00 -17.96
CA LEU A 115 8.70 -3.90 -17.19
C LEU A 115 8.20 -3.22 -15.90
N ILE A 116 9.10 -2.55 -15.18
CA ILE A 116 8.75 -1.81 -13.95
C ILE A 116 7.67 -0.75 -14.25
N SER A 117 7.81 -0.02 -15.36
CA SER A 117 6.82 0.99 -15.76
C SER A 117 5.42 0.43 -16.08
N ARG A 118 5.34 -0.87 -16.38
CA ARG A 118 4.10 -1.58 -16.74
C ARG A 118 3.48 -2.36 -15.59
N LEU A 119 4.07 -2.33 -14.39
CA LEU A 119 3.51 -2.98 -13.20
C LEU A 119 2.01 -2.62 -13.05
N PRO A 120 1.10 -3.55 -12.80
CA PRO A 120 -0.30 -3.19 -12.64
C PRO A 120 -0.49 -2.23 -11.46
N LEU A 121 -1.21 -1.12 -11.69
CA LEU A 121 -1.75 -0.27 -10.63
C LEU A 121 -3.26 -0.47 -10.63
N LEU A 122 -3.76 -1.11 -9.58
CA LEU A 122 -5.18 -1.37 -9.44
C LEU A 122 -5.80 -0.41 -8.44
N LEU A 123 -7.04 -0.02 -8.68
CA LEU A 123 -7.82 0.88 -7.83
C LEU A 123 -9.07 0.11 -7.38
N PRO A 124 -8.99 -0.67 -6.28
CA PRO A 124 -10.15 -1.39 -5.77
C PRO A 124 -11.26 -0.43 -5.33
N SER A 125 -12.52 -0.80 -5.57
CA SER A 125 -13.67 -0.08 -5.02
C SER A 125 -13.80 -0.42 -3.54
N VAL A 126 -13.40 0.49 -2.65
CA VAL A 126 -13.44 0.29 -1.18
C VAL A 126 -14.59 1.08 -0.54
N PRO A 127 -14.99 0.79 0.71
CA PRO A 127 -16.03 1.56 1.38
C PRO A 127 -15.62 3.03 1.49
N HIS A 128 -16.55 3.92 1.14
CA HIS A 128 -16.27 5.35 1.04
C HIS A 128 -16.50 6.10 2.36
N GLN A 129 -15.68 7.12 2.59
CA GLN A 129 -15.86 8.03 3.72
C GLN A 129 -17.06 8.96 3.53
N SER A 130 -17.67 9.37 4.63
CA SER A 130 -18.75 10.38 4.62
C SER A 130 -18.27 11.77 5.05
N ASN A 131 -17.11 11.87 5.70
CA ASN A 131 -16.50 13.12 6.13
C ASN A 131 -15.05 13.22 5.63
N ALA A 132 -14.62 14.41 5.22
CA ALA A 132 -13.27 14.71 4.75
C ALA A 132 -12.18 14.35 5.77
N ASP A 133 -12.47 14.50 7.07
CA ASP A 133 -11.52 14.28 8.16
C ASP A 133 -11.30 12.80 8.51
N GLU A 134 -12.06 11.88 7.90
CA GLU A 134 -11.99 10.46 8.22
C GLU A 134 -10.89 9.73 7.43
N CYS A 135 -10.32 10.34 6.38
CA CYS A 135 -9.41 9.67 5.45
C CYS A 135 -8.23 8.95 6.13
N GLY A 136 -7.64 9.57 7.16
CA GLY A 136 -6.57 8.95 7.95
C GLY A 136 -7.04 7.70 8.71
N ASN A 137 -8.23 7.76 9.32
CA ASN A 137 -8.82 6.61 10.02
C ASN A 137 -9.16 5.47 9.05
N PHE A 138 -9.64 5.80 7.84
CA PHE A 138 -9.88 4.83 6.78
C PHE A 138 -8.58 4.14 6.36
N VAL A 139 -7.49 4.89 6.15
CA VAL A 139 -6.18 4.31 5.83
C VAL A 139 -5.72 3.33 6.92
N LEU A 140 -5.81 3.70 8.19
CA LEU A 140 -5.44 2.82 9.30
C LEU A 140 -6.32 1.56 9.35
N TYR A 141 -7.63 1.71 9.10
CA TYR A 141 -8.55 0.59 9.11
C TYR A 141 -8.35 -0.34 7.92
N PHE A 142 -8.05 0.20 6.72
CA PHE A 142 -7.68 -0.58 5.55
C PHE A 142 -6.41 -1.40 5.82
N ILE A 143 -5.38 -0.81 6.44
CA ILE A 143 -4.16 -1.54 6.82
C ILE A 143 -4.51 -2.68 7.77
N LYS A 144 -5.31 -2.42 8.81
CA LYS A 144 -5.74 -3.45 9.77
C LYS A 144 -6.41 -4.63 9.05
N LEU A 145 -7.46 -4.36 8.27
CA LEU A 145 -8.23 -5.41 7.59
C LEU A 145 -7.39 -6.14 6.54
N PHE A 146 -6.50 -5.43 5.84
CA PHE A 146 -5.59 -6.03 4.87
C PHE A 146 -4.62 -6.99 5.54
N VAL A 147 -3.97 -6.59 6.64
CA VAL A 147 -3.06 -7.48 7.40
C VAL A 147 -3.82 -8.71 7.93
N GLU A 148 -5.08 -8.55 8.35
CA GLU A 148 -5.90 -9.65 8.87
C GLU A 148 -6.39 -10.64 7.80
N SER A 149 -6.49 -10.20 6.53
CA SER A 149 -7.21 -10.97 5.49
C SER A 149 -6.42 -11.20 4.20
N ALA A 150 -5.24 -10.60 4.04
CA ALA A 150 -4.49 -10.69 2.79
C ALA A 150 -4.04 -12.14 2.53
N PRO A 151 -4.29 -12.69 1.34
CA PRO A 151 -3.88 -14.06 1.02
C PRO A 151 -2.35 -14.15 0.95
N LYS A 152 -1.77 -15.32 1.18
CA LYS A 152 -0.31 -15.52 1.05
C LYS A 152 0.20 -15.27 -0.37
N ASP A 153 -0.62 -15.65 -1.36
CA ASP A 153 -0.32 -15.65 -2.78
C ASP A 153 -1.35 -14.82 -3.55
N PHE A 154 -1.46 -13.52 -3.23
CA PHE A 154 -2.32 -12.63 -3.98
C PHE A 154 -1.96 -12.64 -5.48
N SER A 155 -2.97 -12.86 -6.33
CA SER A 155 -2.87 -12.73 -7.78
C SER A 155 -3.98 -11.87 -8.32
N ILE A 156 -3.65 -11.04 -9.31
CA ILE A 156 -4.59 -10.18 -10.00
C ILE A 156 -5.58 -10.95 -10.89
N SER A 157 -5.24 -12.20 -11.27
CA SER A 157 -6.05 -13.00 -12.20
C SER A 157 -7.36 -13.49 -11.60
N GLU A 158 -7.42 -13.63 -10.28
CA GLU A 158 -8.60 -14.14 -9.55
C GLU A 158 -9.45 -13.01 -8.94
N GLY A 159 -9.11 -11.75 -9.22
CA GLY A 159 -9.79 -10.57 -8.68
C GLY A 159 -9.54 -10.36 -7.18
N TYR A 160 -10.49 -9.70 -6.51
CA TYR A 160 -10.46 -9.51 -5.05
C TYR A 160 -11.54 -10.37 -4.40
N PRO A 161 -11.26 -11.63 -4.05
CA PRO A 161 -12.26 -12.42 -3.39
C PRO A 161 -12.32 -11.96 -1.93
N TYR A 162 -13.50 -11.61 -1.40
CA TYR A 162 -13.78 -11.27 0.01
C TYR A 162 -13.16 -10.00 0.64
N PHE A 163 -12.21 -9.30 0.02
CA PHE A 163 -11.63 -8.05 0.55
C PHE A 163 -11.48 -6.96 -0.51
N MET A 164 -11.33 -5.69 -0.12
CA MET A 164 -11.21 -4.52 -1.03
C MET A 164 -12.38 -4.34 -2.02
N LYS A 165 -13.61 -4.54 -1.51
CA LYS A 165 -14.89 -4.29 -2.19
C LYS A 165 -15.69 -3.18 -1.49
N GLU A 166 -16.74 -2.68 -2.12
CA GLU A 166 -17.56 -1.59 -1.55
C GLU A 166 -18.23 -1.97 -0.22
N ASP A 167 -18.42 -3.27 0.00
CA ASP A 167 -19.00 -3.90 1.19
C ASP A 167 -17.94 -4.55 2.10
N TRP A 168 -16.65 -4.23 1.92
CA TRP A 168 -15.54 -4.87 2.65
C TRP A 168 -15.69 -4.81 4.18
N PHE A 169 -16.37 -3.80 4.71
CA PHE A 169 -16.73 -3.74 6.12
C PHE A 169 -17.99 -2.93 6.34
N GLU A 170 -18.68 -3.26 7.43
CA GLU A 170 -19.78 -2.44 7.92
C GLU A 170 -19.29 -1.17 8.62
N ARG A 171 -20.08 -0.09 8.48
CA ARG A 171 -19.75 1.22 9.07
C ARG A 171 -19.63 1.19 10.60
N GLU A 172 -20.33 0.29 11.27
CA GLU A 172 -20.28 0.20 12.74
C GLU A 172 -18.92 -0.31 13.23
N GLY A 173 -18.33 -1.29 12.54
CA GLY A 173 -16.97 -1.77 12.84
C GLY A 173 -15.94 -0.64 12.72
N PHE A 174 -16.03 0.15 11.64
CA PHE A 174 -15.18 1.32 11.43
C PHE A 174 -15.34 2.40 12.52
N LYS A 175 -16.58 2.70 12.92
CA LYS A 175 -16.86 3.66 14.01
C LYS A 175 -16.30 3.19 15.35
N CYS A 176 -16.47 1.90 15.67
CA CYS A 176 -15.91 1.31 16.88
C CYS A 176 -14.38 1.42 16.88
N PHE A 177 -13.74 1.10 15.76
CA PHE A 177 -12.29 1.25 15.58
C PHE A 177 -11.84 2.71 15.78
N SER A 178 -12.50 3.66 15.12
CA SER A 178 -12.17 5.09 15.21
C SER A 178 -12.30 5.63 16.64
N LYS A 179 -13.35 5.22 17.37
CA LYS A 179 -13.52 5.57 18.80
C LYS A 179 -12.40 5.01 19.67
N LYS A 180 -11.89 3.80 19.38
CA LYS A 180 -10.76 3.22 20.12
C LYS A 180 -9.47 4.00 19.86
N LEU A 181 -9.22 4.43 18.62
CA LEU A 181 -8.06 5.28 18.29
C LEU A 181 -8.07 6.59 19.09
N CYS A 182 -9.22 7.28 19.17
CA CYS A 182 -9.34 8.52 19.94
C CYS A 182 -9.17 8.36 21.46
N ARG A 183 -9.30 7.14 22.00
CA ARG A 183 -9.15 6.85 23.43
C ARG A 183 -7.77 6.33 23.81
N GLY A 184 -6.94 5.97 22.82
CA GLY A 184 -5.61 5.35 23.00
C GLY A 184 -4.44 6.28 22.71
N LEU A 185 -4.71 7.57 22.50
CA LEU A 185 -3.75 8.69 22.46
C LEU A 185 -4.02 9.59 23.66
#